data_AF-A0AAX2FDA6-F1
#
_entry.id   AF-A0AAX2FDA6-F1
#
_cell.length_a   1.000
_cell.length_b   1.000
_cell.length_c   1.000
_cell.angle_alpha   90.00
_cell.angle_beta   90.00
_cell.angle_gamma   90.00
#
_symmetry.space_group_name_H-M   'P 1'
#
loop_
_entity.id
_entity.type
_entity.pdbx_description
1 polymer ?
#
loop_
_entity_poly.entity_id
_entity_poly.type
_entity_poly.pdbx_seq_one_letter_code
_entity_poly.pdbx_strand_id
1 'polypeptide(L)'
;MQIKCSNCGFEQFMKDHKFNREYRDDYKNALFVLCGRNACDTSQIKIPSGYIRKVMWLGSWSIVRVITLDEYKSLKRARLLRDLVVEKYNNL
;
A
#
# COMPACT_ATOMS: atom_id res chain seq x y z
N MET A 1 -2.10 -18.89 8.53
CA MET A 1 -2.39 -17.55 9.10
C MET A 1 -3.74 -17.02 8.59
N GLN A 2 -4.48 -16.20 9.35
CA GLN A 2 -5.74 -15.57 8.89
C GLN A 2 -5.51 -14.06 8.72
N ILE A 3 -5.86 -13.52 7.56
CA ILE A 3 -5.81 -12.07 7.28
C ILE A 3 -7.22 -11.51 7.26
N LYS A 4 -7.38 -10.26 7.74
CA LYS A 4 -8.66 -9.57 7.82
C LYS A 4 -8.56 -8.20 7.15
N CYS A 5 -9.55 -7.85 6.34
CA CYS A 5 -9.66 -6.54 5.72
C CYS A 5 -10.12 -5.51 6.76
N SER A 6 -9.33 -4.45 6.94
CA SER A 6 -9.64 -3.31 7.82
C SER A 6 -10.85 -2.50 7.34
N ASN A 7 -11.25 -2.61 6.07
CA ASN A 7 -12.36 -1.84 5.51
C ASN A 7 -13.70 -2.59 5.57
N CYS A 8 -13.77 -3.78 4.95
CA CYS A 8 -15.03 -4.54 4.86
C CYS A 8 -15.10 -5.75 5.82
N GLY A 9 -14.09 -5.96 6.67
CA GLY A 9 -14.05 -7.06 7.63
C GLY A 9 -13.83 -8.46 7.03
N PHE A 10 -13.68 -8.58 5.70
CA PHE A 10 -13.46 -9.86 5.04
C PHE A 10 -12.24 -10.60 5.57
N GLU A 11 -12.41 -11.88 5.85
CA GLU A 11 -11.34 -12.75 6.35
C GLU A 11 -10.96 -13.81 5.32
N GLN A 12 -9.68 -14.07 5.19
CA GLN A 12 -9.14 -15.10 4.31
C GLN A 12 -8.07 -15.91 5.03
N PHE A 13 -8.19 -17.24 4.95
CA PHE A 13 -7.14 -18.14 5.40
C PHE A 13 -6.02 -18.20 4.36
N MET A 14 -4.80 -18.01 4.85
CA MET A 14 -3.58 -18.00 4.06
C MET A 14 -2.70 -19.17 4.49
N LYS A 15 -2.27 -19.98 3.50
CA LYS A 15 -1.32 -21.06 3.72
C LYS A 15 0.05 -20.47 4.05
N ASP A 16 0.72 -21.02 5.05
CA ASP A 16 1.93 -20.40 5.61
C ASP A 16 3.10 -20.33 4.61
N HIS A 17 3.24 -21.28 3.68
CA HIS A 17 4.27 -21.22 2.63
C HIS A 17 4.10 -20.07 1.64
N LYS A 18 2.89 -19.48 1.55
CA LYS A 18 2.63 -18.30 0.72
C LYS A 18 2.91 -16.99 1.47
N PHE A 19 3.07 -17.04 2.79
CA PHE A 19 3.29 -15.88 3.64
C PHE A 19 4.76 -15.84 4.07
N ASN A 20 5.60 -15.24 3.22
CA ASN A 20 7.03 -15.09 3.54
C ASN A 20 7.22 -14.26 4.83
N ARG A 21 8.42 -14.34 5.41
CA ARG A 21 8.76 -13.64 6.66
C ARG A 21 8.54 -12.12 6.57
N GLU A 22 8.95 -11.52 5.46
CA GLU A 22 8.78 -10.08 5.22
C GLU A 22 7.31 -9.67 5.24
N TYR A 23 6.43 -10.44 4.60
CA TYR A 23 4.98 -10.19 4.60
C TYR A 23 4.39 -10.33 5.99
N ARG A 24 4.91 -11.23 6.82
CA ARG A 24 4.48 -11.37 8.22
C ARG A 24 4.81 -10.12 9.02
N ASP A 25 6.00 -9.57 8.85
CA ASP A 25 6.42 -8.37 9.56
C ASP A 25 5.67 -7.14 9.02
N ASP A 26 5.52 -7.03 7.71
CA ASP A 26 4.72 -6.01 7.01
C ASP A 26 3.24 -6.04 7.48
N TYR A 27 2.64 -7.23 7.62
CA TYR A 27 1.26 -7.42 8.09
C TYR A 27 1.09 -7.03 9.56
N LYS A 28 2.02 -7.44 10.44
CA LYS A 28 1.98 -7.11 11.87
C LYS A 28 2.10 -5.62 12.15
N ASN A 29 2.88 -4.91 11.32
CA ASN A 29 3.11 -3.48 11.46
C ASN A 29 2.21 -2.63 10.54
N ALA A 30 1.24 -3.25 9.86
CA ALA A 30 0.34 -2.56 8.96
C ALA A 30 -0.65 -1.68 9.75
N LEU A 31 -0.81 -0.44 9.31
CA LEU A 31 -1.89 0.43 9.74
C LEU A 31 -3.24 -0.07 9.20
N PHE A 32 -3.28 -0.46 7.93
CA PHE A 32 -4.45 -1.04 7.29
C PHE A 32 -4.07 -2.25 6.45
N VAL A 33 -4.96 -3.23 6.41
CA VAL A 33 -4.88 -4.38 5.53
C VAL A 33 -6.14 -4.37 4.67
N LEU A 34 -5.99 -4.29 3.36
CA LEU A 34 -7.08 -3.97 2.43
C LEU A 34 -7.22 -5.09 1.42
N CYS A 35 -8.39 -5.73 1.35
CA CYS A 35 -8.66 -6.73 0.32
C CYS A 35 -8.95 -6.08 -1.03
N GLY A 36 -8.72 -6.81 -2.12
CA GLY A 36 -9.06 -6.37 -3.48
C GLY A 36 -10.34 -6.99 -4.02
N ARG A 37 -11.30 -7.33 -3.17
CA ARG A 37 -12.62 -7.80 -3.63
C ARG A 37 -13.38 -6.64 -4.26
N ASN A 38 -14.05 -6.87 -5.39
CA ASN A 38 -14.83 -5.85 -6.09
C ASN A 38 -15.93 -5.21 -5.22
N ALA A 39 -16.50 -5.98 -4.29
CA ALA A 39 -17.50 -5.49 -3.34
C ALA A 39 -16.92 -4.59 -2.21
N CYS A 40 -15.60 -4.45 -2.14
CA CYS A 40 -14.92 -3.65 -1.13
C CYS A 40 -14.16 -2.50 -1.82
N ASP A 41 -14.79 -1.33 -1.89
CA ASP A 41 -14.12 -0.15 -2.39
C ASP A 41 -13.09 0.34 -1.35
N THR A 42 -11.81 0.27 -1.74
CA THR A 42 -10.68 0.72 -0.93
C THR A 42 -9.99 1.95 -1.53
N SER A 43 -10.55 2.51 -2.60
CA SER A 43 -10.01 3.70 -3.28
C SER A 43 -10.19 4.97 -2.46
N GLN A 44 -11.27 5.04 -1.68
CA GLN A 44 -11.62 6.18 -0.83
C GLN A 44 -10.82 6.26 0.47
N ILE A 45 -10.01 5.23 0.78
CA ILE A 45 -9.25 5.18 2.03
C ILE A 45 -8.07 6.13 1.92
N LYS A 46 -8.13 7.21 2.71
CA LYS A 46 -7.04 8.18 2.82
C LYS A 46 -5.84 7.53 3.50
N ILE A 47 -4.71 7.53 2.81
CA ILE A 47 -3.44 7.07 3.36
C ILE A 47 -2.80 8.26 4.09
N PRO A 48 -2.57 8.18 5.42
CA PRO A 48 -1.93 9.25 6.16
C PRO A 48 -0.50 9.53 5.66
N SER A 49 -0.03 10.76 5.90
CA SER A 49 1.36 11.12 5.58
C SER A 49 2.34 10.29 6.41
N GLY A 50 3.45 9.89 5.79
CA GLY A 50 4.41 8.95 6.40
C GLY A 50 4.05 7.47 6.20
N TYR A 51 2.95 7.17 5.52
CA TYR A 51 2.56 5.81 5.16
C TYR A 51 2.56 5.61 3.65
N ILE A 52 2.72 4.35 3.23
CA ILE A 52 2.64 3.93 1.83
C ILE A 52 1.74 2.70 1.72
N ARG A 53 0.95 2.65 0.64
CA ARG A 53 0.19 1.47 0.25
C ARG A 53 1.03 0.58 -0.65
N LYS A 54 1.32 -0.63 -0.18
CA LYS A 54 2.05 -1.66 -0.91
C LYS A 54 1.07 -2.76 -1.32
N VAL A 55 0.98 -3.04 -2.61
CA VAL A 55 0.21 -4.19 -3.12
C VAL A 55 0.98 -5.46 -2.76
N MET A 56 0.29 -6.43 -2.17
CA MET A 56 0.87 -7.73 -1.86
C MET A 56 0.79 -8.62 -3.09
N TRP A 57 1.78 -9.51 -3.23
CA TRP A 57 1.77 -10.54 -4.29
C TRP A 57 0.55 -11.48 -4.22
N LEU A 58 -0.10 -11.53 -3.06
CA LEU A 58 -1.11 -12.52 -2.71
C LEU A 58 -2.54 -12.03 -2.97
N GLY A 59 -2.92 -11.87 -4.25
CA GLY A 59 -4.33 -11.81 -4.66
C GLY A 59 -5.05 -10.51 -4.35
N SER A 60 -4.64 -9.42 -4.99
CA SER A 60 -5.27 -8.08 -4.93
C SER A 60 -5.34 -7.46 -3.53
N TRP A 61 -4.72 -8.08 -2.53
CA TRP A 61 -4.59 -7.49 -1.20
C TRP A 61 -3.50 -6.42 -1.20
N SER A 62 -3.64 -5.44 -0.32
CA SER A 62 -2.66 -4.40 -0.10
C SER A 62 -2.56 -4.07 1.39
N ILE A 63 -1.41 -3.58 1.79
CA ILE A 63 -1.16 -3.12 3.15
C ILE A 63 -0.77 -1.66 3.13
N VAL A 64 -1.17 -0.94 4.16
CA VAL A 64 -0.71 0.42 4.42
C VAL A 64 0.27 0.32 5.58
N ARG A 65 1.54 0.66 5.34
CA ARG A 65 2.60 0.59 6.35
C ARG A 65 3.40 1.88 6.39
N VAL A 66 4.19 2.05 7.44
CA VAL A 66 5.12 3.17 7.55
C VAL A 66 6.08 3.13 6.37
N ILE A 67 6.33 4.30 5.79
CA ILE A 67 7.27 4.47 4.69
C ILE A 67 8.70 4.36 5.21
N THR A 68 9.60 3.74 4.44
CA THR A 68 11.02 3.79 4.77
C THR A 68 11.62 5.14 4.38
N LEU A 69 12.78 5.49 4.95
CA LEU A 69 13.48 6.72 4.60
C LEU A 69 13.82 6.78 3.10
N ASP A 70 14.19 5.64 2.51
CA ASP A 70 14.57 5.56 1.10
C ASP A 70 13.35 5.65 0.17
N GLU A 71 12.23 5.04 0.53
CA GLU A 71 10.96 5.23 -0.17
C GLU A 71 10.50 6.69 -0.10
N TYR A 72 10.63 7.34 1.06
CA TYR A 72 10.30 8.75 1.21
C TYR A 72 11.16 9.65 0.31
N LYS A 73 12.48 9.46 0.32
CA LYS A 73 13.41 10.17 -0.57
C LYS A 73 13.05 9.95 -2.04
N SER A 74 12.73 8.71 -2.41
CA SER A 74 12.37 8.34 -3.78
C SER A 74 11.05 8.99 -4.22
N LEU A 75 10.02 8.98 -3.36
CA LEU A 75 8.76 9.68 -3.63
C LEU A 75 8.95 11.19 -3.76
N LYS A 76 9.79 11.79 -2.90
CA LYS A 76 10.09 13.23 -2.98
C LYS A 76 10.75 13.58 -4.31
N ARG A 77 11.73 12.79 -4.75
CA ARG A 77 12.37 12.95 -6.07
C ARG A 77 11.40 12.77 -7.22
N ALA A 78 10.55 11.74 -7.17
CA ALA A 78 9.55 11.49 -8.20
C ALA A 78 8.51 12.61 -8.32
N ARG A 79 8.10 13.23 -7.19
CA ARG A 79 7.23 14.41 -7.19
C ARG A 79 7.92 15.60 -7.85
N LEU A 80 9.16 15.89 -7.46
CA LEU A 80 9.94 16.96 -8.07
C LEU A 80 10.04 16.81 -9.60
N LEU A 81 10.35 15.61 -10.09
CA LEU A 81 10.43 15.35 -11.54
C LEU A 81 9.08 15.56 -12.25
N ARG A 82 7.98 15.14 -11.62
CA ARG A 82 6.63 15.35 -12.15
C ARG A 82 6.31 16.84 -12.26
N ASP A 83 6.57 17.60 -11.20
CA ASP A 83 6.25 19.02 -11.12
C ASP A 83 7.06 19.80 -12.17
N LEU A 84 8.35 19.48 -12.34
CA LEU A 84 9.21 20.05 -13.39
C LEU A 84 8.69 19.76 -14.81
N VAL A 85 8.18 18.54 -15.06
CA VAL A 85 7.59 18.19 -16.36
C VAL A 85 6.30 18.96 -16.61
N VAL A 86 5.43 19.09 -15.59
CA VAL A 86 4.17 19.84 -15.70
C VAL A 86 4.44 21.32 -15.96
N GLU A 87 5.38 21.94 -15.24
CA GLU A 87 5.78 23.33 -15.47
C GLU A 87 6.32 23.55 -16.88
N LYS A 88 7.14 22.62 -17.39
CA LYS A 88 7.67 22.70 -18.76
C LYS A 88 6.58 22.59 -19.82
N TYR A 89 5.54 21.80 -19.57
CA TYR A 89 4.41 21.62 -20.50
C TYR A 89 3.42 22.80 -20.47
N ASN A 90 3.24 23.44 -19.31
CA ASN A 90 2.33 24.58 -19.16
C ASN A 90 2.93 25.92 -19.62
N ASN A 91 4.25 25.98 -19.83
CA ASN A 91 4.97 27.14 -20.35
C ASN A 91 5.24 27.09 -21.88
N LEU A 92 4.61 26.13 -22.57
CA LEU A 92 4.58 25.99 -24.04
C LEU A 92 3.19 26.39 -24.55
#